data_AF-A0A965QZT3-F1
#
_entry.id   AF-A0A965QZT3-F1
#
_cell.length_a   1.000
_cell.length_b   1.000
_cell.length_c   1.000
_cell.angle_alpha   90.00
_cell.angle_beta   90.00
_cell.angle_gamma   90.00
#
_symmetry.space_group_name_H-M   'P 1'
#
loop_
_entity.id
_entity.type
_entity.pdbx_description
1 polymer ?
#
loop_
_entity_poly.entity_id
_entity_poly.type
_entity_poly.pdbx_seq_one_letter_code
_entity_poly.pdbx_strand_id
1 'polypeptide(L)'
;MSHRLTAFILSWASSSALVFAADSSPVGAPALVRDYCLDCHGAAVKKGGLDLEALDAARPEAAAELWEKVVRKLHHRQMPPQG
;
A
#
# COMPACT_ATOMS: atom_id res chain seq x y z
N MET A 1 41.01 -55.00 19.02
CA MET A 1 40.32 -55.17 17.73
C MET A 1 39.00 -54.37 17.77
N SER A 2 39.06 -53.04 17.81
CA SER A 2 38.97 -52.15 16.63
C SER A 2 37.62 -52.24 15.88
N HIS A 3 36.61 -51.52 16.37
CA HIS A 3 35.55 -50.98 15.50
C HIS A 3 35.41 -49.49 15.79
N ARG A 4 36.18 -48.70 15.05
CA ARG A 4 36.01 -47.26 14.92
C ARG A 4 34.81 -47.04 13.98
N LEU A 5 33.69 -46.59 14.51
CA LEU A 5 32.58 -46.07 13.71
C LEU A 5 32.79 -44.57 13.55
N THR A 6 33.54 -44.21 12.51
CA THR A 6 33.67 -42.84 12.02
C THR A 6 32.34 -42.48 11.35
N ALA A 7 31.43 -41.88 12.11
CA ALA A 7 30.19 -41.35 11.56
C ALA A 7 30.52 -40.14 10.68
N PHE A 8 30.38 -40.37 9.37
CA PHE A 8 30.50 -39.40 8.30
C PHE A 8 29.55 -38.22 8.54
N ILE A 9 30.16 -37.07 8.81
CA ILE A 9 29.86 -35.74 8.25
C ILE A 9 28.68 -35.77 7.26
N LEU A 10 27.58 -35.09 7.59
CA LEU A 10 26.73 -34.34 6.65
C LEU A 10 25.78 -33.42 7.45
N SER A 11 26.35 -32.39 8.07
CA SER A 11 25.59 -31.27 8.66
C SER A 11 25.80 -30.04 7.79
N TRP A 12 25.05 -29.93 6.70
CA TRP A 12 24.98 -28.70 5.90
C TRP A 12 23.61 -28.61 5.23
N ALA A 13 22.79 -27.67 5.69
CA ALA A 13 22.11 -26.67 4.85
C ALA A 13 21.08 -25.91 5.69
N SER A 14 21.44 -24.67 6.01
CA SER A 14 20.51 -23.62 6.43
C SER A 14 19.36 -23.48 5.44
N SER A 15 18.15 -23.27 5.96
CA SER A 15 17.08 -22.64 5.21
C SER A 15 16.35 -21.69 6.15
N SER A 16 17.00 -20.56 6.46
CA SER A 16 16.28 -19.38 6.92
C SER A 16 15.54 -18.82 5.72
N ALA A 17 14.31 -19.28 5.50
CA ALA A 17 13.39 -18.57 4.63
C ALA A 17 13.09 -17.22 5.29
N LEU A 18 13.61 -16.15 4.72
CA LEU A 18 13.15 -14.80 5.03
C LEU A 18 11.70 -14.70 4.55
N VAL A 19 10.76 -14.81 5.48
CA VAL A 19 9.37 -14.47 5.24
C VAL A 19 9.30 -12.96 5.15
N PHE A 20 9.19 -12.42 3.94
CA PHE A 20 8.74 -11.04 3.76
C PHE A 20 7.26 -11.02 4.14
N ALA A 21 6.98 -10.63 5.39
CA ALA A 21 5.64 -10.21 5.74
C ALA A 21 5.34 -8.97 4.90
N ALA A 22 4.50 -9.11 3.88
CA ALA A 22 3.92 -7.97 3.21
C ALA A 22 3.13 -7.20 4.28
N ASP A 23 3.57 -5.97 4.56
CA ASP A 23 2.93 -5.07 5.50
C ASP A 23 1.48 -4.84 5.04
N SER A 24 0.57 -5.64 5.59
CA SER A 24 -0.86 -5.52 5.37
C SER A 24 -1.39 -4.52 6.38
N SER A 25 -0.82 -3.30 6.37
CA SER A 25 -1.36 -2.19 7.14
C SER A 25 -2.83 -2.00 6.73
N PRO A 26 -3.74 -1.77 7.70
CA PRO A 26 -5.16 -1.78 7.46
C PRO A 26 -5.52 -0.81 6.33
N VAL A 27 -6.33 -1.34 5.41
CA VAL A 27 -6.95 -0.68 4.25
C VAL A 27 -7.57 0.65 4.67
N GLY A 28 -6.78 1.71 4.54
CA GLY A 28 -7.16 3.07 4.84
C GLY A 28 -6.57 3.97 3.77
N ALA A 29 -7.23 5.09 3.49
CA ALA A 29 -6.71 6.06 2.54
C ALA A 29 -5.28 6.47 2.95
N PRO A 30 -4.32 6.56 2.00
CA PRO A 30 -2.97 7.02 2.29
C PRO A 30 -2.99 8.33 3.07
N ALA A 31 -2.02 8.56 3.97
CA ALA A 31 -1.99 9.73 4.84
C ALA A 31 -2.23 11.05 4.08
N LEU A 32 -1.61 11.21 2.90
CA LEU A 32 -1.88 12.29 1.95
C LEU A 32 -3.39 12.53 1.69
N VAL A 33 -4.11 11.47 1.31
CA VAL A 33 -5.52 11.56 0.92
C VAL A 33 -6.35 11.93 2.13
N ARG A 34 -6.10 11.26 3.26
CA ARG A 34 -6.78 11.53 4.53
C ARG A 34 -6.59 12.97 4.98
N ASP A 35 -5.36 13.46 4.96
CA ASP A 35 -4.99 14.72 5.62
C ASP A 35 -5.29 15.95 4.73
N TYR A 36 -5.41 15.79 3.41
CA TYR A 36 -5.59 16.92 2.49
C TYR A 36 -6.82 16.83 1.56
N CYS A 37 -7.45 15.66 1.43
CA CYS A 37 -8.50 15.46 0.44
C CYS A 37 -9.87 15.19 1.06
N LEU A 38 -9.94 14.41 2.14
CA LEU A 38 -11.22 13.90 2.66
C LEU A 38 -12.14 14.96 3.28
N ASP A 39 -11.59 16.06 3.80
CA ASP A 39 -12.41 17.15 4.35
C ASP A 39 -13.34 17.79 3.30
N CYS A 40 -12.92 17.79 2.03
CA CYS A 40 -13.70 18.34 0.92
C CYS A 40 -14.29 17.26 0.00
N HIS A 41 -13.56 16.18 -0.23
CA HIS A 41 -13.88 15.13 -1.18
C HIS A 41 -14.18 13.78 -0.50
N GLY A 42 -14.49 13.76 0.80
CA GLY A 42 -15.00 12.59 1.50
C GLY A 42 -16.53 12.46 1.42
N ALA A 43 -17.06 11.40 2.02
CA ALA A 43 -18.47 11.02 1.96
C ALA A 43 -19.41 12.11 2.52
N ALA A 44 -18.92 12.95 3.43
CA ALA A 44 -19.71 14.01 4.06
C ALA A 44 -19.95 15.24 3.17
N VAL A 45 -18.94 15.69 2.40
CA VAL A 45 -18.99 16.99 1.68
C VAL A 45 -19.01 16.83 0.15
N LYS A 46 -18.43 15.75 -0.39
CA LYS A 46 -18.45 15.39 -1.82
C LYS A 46 -18.28 16.56 -2.81
N LYS A 47 -17.38 17.50 -2.51
CA LYS A 47 -17.14 18.69 -3.34
C LYS A 47 -16.81 18.28 -4.77
N GLY A 48 -17.41 18.94 -5.76
CA GLY A 48 -17.22 18.57 -7.17
C GLY A 48 -17.75 17.17 -7.53
N GLY A 49 -18.64 16.58 -6.73
CA GLY A 49 -19.24 15.27 -6.97
C GLY A 49 -18.29 14.09 -6.76
N LEU A 50 -17.19 14.30 -6.02
CA LEU A 50 -16.15 13.30 -5.77
C LEU A 50 -16.19 12.82 -4.32
N ASP A 51 -16.22 11.51 -4.13
CA ASP A 51 -16.10 10.81 -2.85
C ASP A 51 -14.90 9.86 -2.91
N LEU A 52 -13.79 10.25 -2.27
CA LEU A 52 -12.55 9.48 -2.22
C LEU A 52 -12.56 8.39 -1.14
N GLU A 53 -13.46 8.45 -0.15
CA GLU A 53 -13.60 7.39 0.86
C GLU A 53 -14.23 6.14 0.26
N ALA A 54 -15.04 6.30 -0.79
CA ALA A 54 -15.61 5.19 -1.55
C ALA A 54 -14.62 4.49 -2.49
N LEU A 55 -13.38 5.00 -2.62
CA LEU A 55 -12.37 4.46 -3.54
C LEU A 55 -11.24 3.78 -2.80
N ASP A 56 -10.78 2.66 -3.35
CA ASP A 56 -9.58 1.98 -2.85
C ASP A 56 -8.34 2.56 -3.54
N ALA A 57 -7.55 3.31 -2.78
CA ALA A 57 -6.28 3.86 -3.27
C ALA A 57 -5.18 2.80 -3.45
N ALA A 58 -5.31 1.63 -2.83
CA ALA A 58 -4.41 0.50 -3.07
C ALA A 58 -4.73 -0.24 -4.38
N ARG A 59 -5.92 0.03 -4.95
CA ARG A 59 -6.42 -0.57 -6.19
C ARG A 59 -6.97 0.48 -7.16
N PRO A 60 -6.11 1.41 -7.61
CA PRO A 60 -6.53 2.52 -8.45
C PRO A 60 -7.10 2.07 -9.80
N GLU A 61 -6.74 0.87 -10.28
CA GLU A 61 -7.25 0.31 -11.52
C GLU A 61 -8.77 0.10 -11.51
N ALA A 62 -9.37 -0.15 -10.34
CA ALA A 62 -10.81 -0.30 -10.19
C ALA A 62 -11.60 0.99 -10.47
N ALA A 63 -10.93 2.15 -10.38
CA ALA A 63 -11.50 3.46 -10.65
C ALA A 63 -10.52 4.36 -11.44
N ALA A 64 -9.85 3.78 -12.45
CA ALA A 64 -8.69 4.38 -13.12
C ALA A 64 -8.97 5.79 -13.67
N GLU A 65 -10.09 5.99 -14.38
CA GLU A 65 -10.44 7.30 -14.95
C GLU A 65 -10.51 8.41 -13.88
N LEU A 66 -10.99 8.04 -12.69
CA LEU A 66 -11.21 8.98 -11.61
C LEU A 66 -9.90 9.26 -10.85
N TRP A 67 -9.07 8.24 -10.61
CA TRP A 67 -7.72 8.42 -10.09
C TRP A 67 -6.83 9.24 -11.03
N GLU A 68 -6.97 9.06 -12.35
CA GLU A 68 -6.30 9.88 -13.35
C GLU A 68 -6.71 11.36 -13.26
N LYS A 69 -7.97 11.67 -12.94
CA LYS A 69 -8.39 13.06 -12.65
C LYS A 69 -7.70 13.60 -11.41
N VAL A 70 -7.59 12.80 -10.35
CA VAL A 70 -6.89 13.17 -9.10
C VAL A 70 -5.42 13.48 -9.39
N VAL A 71 -4.71 12.55 -10.06
CA VAL A 71 -3.29 12.72 -10.41
C VAL A 71 -3.09 13.96 -11.27
N ARG A 72 -3.94 14.22 -12.27
CA ARG A 72 -3.88 15.46 -13.05
C ARG A 72 -4.03 16.69 -12.15
N LYS A 73 -4.97 16.72 -11.21
CA LYS A 73 -5.14 17.88 -10.31
C LYS A 73 -3.91 18.10 -9.43
N LEU A 74 -3.31 17.03 -8.92
CA LEU A 74 -2.06 17.09 -8.14
C LEU A 74 -0.88 17.58 -8.99
N HIS A 75 -0.72 17.03 -10.20
CA HIS A 75 0.36 17.40 -11.13
C HIS A 75 0.32 18.90 -11.48
N HIS A 76 -0.88 19.44 -11.70
CA HIS A 76 -1.06 20.87 -11.97
C HIS A 76 -1.13 21.73 -10.70
N ARG A 77 -0.89 21.15 -9.51
CA ARG A 77 -0.94 21.84 -8.20
C ARG A 77 -2.27 22.56 -7.94
N GLN A 78 -3.35 22.05 -8.53
CA GLN A 78 -4.71 22.58 -8.36
C GLN A 78 -5.39 22.01 -7.11
N MET A 79 -4.85 20.91 -6.58
CA MET A 79 -5.27 20.28 -5.33
C MET A 79 -4.04 19.91 -4.49
N PRO A 80 -4.11 20.05 -3.15
CA PRO A 80 -5.13 20.81 -2.44
C PRO A 80 -5.06 22.33 -2.80
N PRO A 81 -6.18 23.07 -2.74
CA PRO A 81 -6.15 24.51 -2.96
C PRO A 81 -5.33 25.19 -1.86
N GLN A 82 -4.75 26.35 -2.18
CA GLN A 82 -4.07 27.17 -1.17
C GLN A 82 -5.14 27.87 -0.33
N GLY A 83 -5.25 27.52 0.95
CA GLY A 83 -6.02 28.26 1.98
C GLY A 83 -7.53 28.36 1.72
#